data_AF-A0A382YU55-F1
#
_entry.id   AF-A0A382YU55-F1
#
_cell.length_a   1.000
_cell.length_b   1.000
_cell.length_c   1.000
_cell.angle_alpha   90.00
_cell.angle_beta   90.00
_cell.angle_gamma   90.00
#
_symmetry.space_group_name_H-M   'P 1'
#
loop_
_entity.id
_entity.type
_entity.pdbx_description
1 polymer ?
#
loop_
_entity_poly.entity_id
_entity_poly.type
_entity_poly.pdbx_seq_one_letter_code
_entity_poly.pdbx_strand_id
1 'polypeptide(L)'
;WLLTGDRGFLESMWPVVERAVDFVLDLQTPRGEILWARHTDGTPWSFALLAGSASICHSLRCAVAVAEEMGHERPDWELSLGHLAHVVRTRPAGAFAPKDRWAMDWYYPVLGGAITGDEALTHLASRRNEFVIDGAAGGGVASLGVRCVSDKDWATAAETSECAMAHLLAGDRAMAIDLFRATLPMRQSDGRYLTGIVYPDLVTFPTDECSTYTSAAVVLAADALGDCSPASGLFADHRGLPDVILVEEPFLRAQVPEND
;
A
#
# COMPACT_ATOMS: atom_id res chain seq x y z
N TRP A 1 -18.85 -4.89 -6.25
CA TRP A 1 -19.29 -6.13 -5.58
C TRP A 1 -19.57 -5.88 -4.11
N LEU A 2 -18.57 -5.70 -3.24
CA LEU A 2 -18.77 -5.59 -1.78
C LEU A 2 -19.82 -4.53 -1.37
N LEU A 3 -19.84 -3.37 -2.04
CA LEU A 3 -20.85 -2.34 -1.79
C LEU A 3 -22.26 -2.68 -2.29
N THR A 4 -22.39 -3.45 -3.36
CA THR A 4 -23.63 -3.58 -4.14
C THR A 4 -24.26 -4.96 -4.08
N GLY A 5 -23.50 -6.01 -3.74
CA GLY A 5 -23.93 -7.40 -3.86
C GLY A 5 -24.30 -7.80 -5.31
N ASP A 6 -23.82 -7.09 -6.32
CA ASP A 6 -24.10 -7.40 -7.73
C ASP A 6 -23.08 -8.40 -8.31
N ARG A 7 -23.48 -9.67 -8.34
CA ARG A 7 -22.63 -10.76 -8.83
C ARG A 7 -22.52 -10.75 -10.34
N GLY A 8 -23.56 -10.29 -11.03
CA GLY A 8 -23.56 -10.12 -12.49
C GLY A 8 -22.48 -9.12 -12.94
N PHE A 9 -22.22 -8.08 -12.13
CA PHE A 9 -21.08 -7.19 -12.37
C PHE A 9 -19.74 -7.94 -12.29
N LEU A 10 -19.51 -8.78 -11.27
CA LEU A 10 -18.29 -9.59 -11.18
C LEU A 10 -18.14 -10.54 -12.38
N GLU A 11 -19.20 -11.26 -12.74
CA GLU A 11 -19.24 -12.14 -13.91
C GLU A 11 -18.82 -11.41 -15.18
N SER A 12 -19.37 -10.21 -15.40
CA SER A 12 -19.04 -9.41 -16.59
C SER A 12 -17.60 -8.87 -16.58
N MET A 13 -17.02 -8.64 -15.40
CA MET A 13 -15.69 -8.09 -15.22
C MET A 13 -14.60 -9.16 -15.09
N TRP A 14 -14.95 -10.41 -14.84
CA TRP A 14 -13.99 -11.50 -14.64
C TRP A 14 -12.93 -11.58 -15.73
N PRO A 15 -13.27 -11.56 -17.05
CA PRO A 15 -12.24 -11.63 -18.10
C PRO A 15 -11.27 -10.44 -18.06
N VAL A 16 -11.68 -9.29 -17.52
CA VAL A 16 -10.80 -8.12 -17.36
C VAL A 16 -9.86 -8.31 -16.18
N VAL A 17 -10.37 -8.76 -15.03
CA VAL A 17 -9.58 -9.06 -13.83
C VAL A 17 -8.52 -10.11 -14.15
N GLU A 18 -8.95 -11.23 -14.75
CA GLU A 18 -8.09 -12.33 -15.16
C GLU A 18 -6.92 -11.85 -16.04
N ARG A 19 -7.21 -11.17 -17.16
CA ARG A 19 -6.15 -10.67 -18.06
C ARG A 19 -5.24 -9.64 -17.40
N ALA A 20 -5.77 -8.80 -16.51
CA ALA A 20 -4.98 -7.78 -15.84
C ALA A 20 -4.01 -8.40 -14.82
N VAL A 21 -4.48 -9.39 -14.05
CA VAL A 21 -3.64 -10.14 -13.10
C VAL A 21 -2.58 -10.92 -13.86
N ASP A 22 -2.95 -11.66 -14.91
CA ASP A 22 -1.99 -12.43 -15.70
C ASP A 22 -0.90 -11.52 -16.32
N PHE A 23 -1.28 -10.34 -16.84
CA PHE A 23 -0.32 -9.34 -17.35
C PHE A 23 0.66 -8.84 -16.28
N VAL A 24 0.19 -8.65 -15.04
CA VAL A 24 1.01 -8.22 -13.91
C VAL A 24 1.93 -9.36 -13.46
N LEU A 25 1.43 -10.60 -13.41
CA LEU A 25 2.22 -11.77 -13.02
C LEU A 25 3.27 -12.15 -14.07
N ASP A 26 3.06 -11.83 -15.34
CA ASP A 26 4.10 -11.92 -16.39
C ASP A 26 5.34 -11.04 -16.11
N LEU A 27 5.25 -10.10 -15.17
CA LEU A 27 6.35 -9.25 -14.72
C LEU A 27 6.98 -9.71 -13.40
N GLN A 28 6.50 -10.82 -12.82
CA GLN A 28 7.07 -11.37 -11.61
C GLN A 28 8.44 -12.00 -11.89
N THR A 29 9.45 -11.65 -11.08
CA THR A 29 10.79 -12.22 -11.20
C THR A 29 10.83 -13.61 -10.56
N PRO A 30 11.84 -14.45 -10.87
CA PRO A 30 12.04 -15.73 -10.18
C PRO A 30 12.22 -15.61 -8.65
N ARG A 31 12.59 -14.42 -8.17
CA ARG A 31 12.72 -14.14 -6.73
C ARG A 31 11.35 -13.84 -6.11
N GLY A 32 10.47 -13.14 -6.81
CA GLY A 32 9.07 -12.93 -6.42
C GLY A 32 8.57 -11.50 -6.53
N GLU A 33 9.43 -10.49 -6.58
CA GLU A 33 9.02 -9.09 -6.84
C GLU A 33 8.46 -8.91 -8.25
N ILE A 34 7.65 -7.87 -8.45
CA ILE A 34 7.06 -7.55 -9.75
C ILE A 34 7.72 -6.30 -10.32
N LEU A 35 8.25 -6.44 -11.54
CA LEU A 35 8.90 -5.34 -12.25
C LEU A 35 7.91 -4.20 -12.49
N TRP A 36 8.36 -2.97 -12.29
CA TRP A 36 7.48 -1.80 -12.14
C TRP A 36 6.58 -1.55 -13.36
N ALA A 37 7.11 -1.73 -14.55
CA ALA A 37 6.41 -1.40 -15.78
C ALA A 37 6.99 -2.16 -16.98
N ARG A 38 6.32 -2.03 -18.13
CA ARG A 38 6.87 -2.33 -19.44
C ARG A 38 7.21 -1.04 -20.18
N HIS A 39 8.24 -1.08 -21.00
CA HIS A 39 8.49 -0.08 -22.03
C HIS A 39 7.40 -0.17 -23.11
N THR A 40 7.32 0.86 -23.97
CA THR A 40 6.33 0.92 -25.05
C THR A 40 6.47 -0.20 -26.07
N ASP A 41 7.63 -0.84 -26.15
CA ASP A 41 7.91 -2.01 -27.00
C ASP A 41 7.56 -3.36 -26.31
N GLY A 42 7.01 -3.32 -25.09
CA GLY A 42 6.61 -4.49 -24.31
C GLY A 42 7.71 -5.09 -23.44
N THR A 43 8.96 -4.61 -23.53
CA THR A 43 10.05 -5.11 -22.70
C THR A 43 9.86 -4.70 -21.23
N PRO A 44 10.07 -5.60 -20.24
CA PRO A 44 9.99 -5.24 -18.82
C PRO A 44 11.06 -4.22 -18.43
N TRP A 45 10.73 -3.36 -17.47
CA TRP A 45 11.72 -2.53 -16.77
C TRP A 45 12.65 -3.42 -15.95
N SER A 46 13.86 -2.93 -15.65
CA SER A 46 14.88 -3.72 -14.95
C SER A 46 14.78 -3.71 -13.42
N PHE A 47 13.76 -3.07 -12.85
CA PHE A 47 13.62 -2.94 -11.40
C PHE A 47 12.17 -3.01 -10.94
N ALA A 48 11.99 -3.38 -9.67
CA ALA A 48 10.73 -3.35 -8.94
C ALA A 48 10.73 -2.21 -7.91
N LEU A 49 9.53 -1.80 -7.48
CA LEU A 49 9.33 -0.86 -6.38
C LEU A 49 8.71 -1.58 -5.20
N LEU A 50 9.20 -1.31 -3.97
CA LEU A 50 8.69 -1.94 -2.76
C LEU A 50 7.23 -1.54 -2.52
N ALA A 51 6.92 -0.24 -2.52
CA ALA A 51 5.54 0.22 -2.38
C ALA A 51 4.59 -0.33 -3.45
N GLY A 52 5.05 -0.37 -4.71
CA GLY A 52 4.28 -0.95 -5.82
C GLY A 52 4.01 -2.45 -5.63
N SER A 53 5.03 -3.20 -5.25
CA SER A 53 4.90 -4.64 -4.95
C SER A 53 3.97 -4.92 -3.77
N ALA A 54 4.04 -4.10 -2.72
CA ALA A 54 3.14 -4.22 -1.57
C ALA A 54 1.68 -3.89 -1.94
N SER A 55 1.45 -2.90 -2.79
CA SER A 55 0.11 -2.63 -3.35
C SER A 55 -0.42 -3.81 -4.17
N ILE A 56 0.44 -4.46 -4.95
CA ILE A 56 0.08 -5.66 -5.71
C ILE A 56 -0.24 -6.84 -4.79
N CYS A 57 0.41 -7.00 -3.63
CA CYS A 57 -0.01 -8.00 -2.64
C CYS A 57 -1.49 -7.85 -2.26
N HIS A 58 -1.92 -6.62 -1.93
CA HIS A 58 -3.32 -6.36 -1.60
C HIS A 58 -4.25 -6.61 -2.80
N SER A 59 -3.87 -6.14 -3.99
CA SER A 59 -4.63 -6.36 -5.23
C SER A 59 -4.79 -7.85 -5.56
N LEU A 60 -3.73 -8.66 -5.43
CA LEU A 60 -3.77 -10.09 -5.68
C LEU A 60 -4.66 -10.82 -4.68
N ARG A 61 -4.65 -10.43 -3.39
CA ARG A 61 -5.58 -10.99 -2.40
C ARG A 61 -7.04 -10.72 -2.77
N CYS A 62 -7.33 -9.50 -3.23
CA CYS A 62 -8.65 -9.15 -3.76
C CYS A 62 -9.00 -9.95 -5.03
N ALA A 63 -8.03 -10.19 -5.92
CA ALA A 63 -8.25 -10.99 -7.13
C ALA A 63 -8.54 -12.46 -6.82
N VAL A 64 -7.80 -13.07 -5.88
CA VAL A 64 -8.06 -14.43 -5.39
C VAL A 64 -9.45 -14.52 -4.77
N ALA A 65 -9.85 -13.56 -3.93
CA ALA A 65 -11.20 -13.52 -3.36
C ALA A 65 -12.29 -13.45 -4.44
N VAL A 66 -12.07 -12.67 -5.51
CA VAL A 66 -12.98 -12.62 -6.66
C VAL A 66 -13.00 -13.94 -7.42
N ALA A 67 -11.85 -14.60 -7.60
CA ALA A 67 -11.77 -15.90 -8.26
C ALA A 67 -12.57 -16.97 -7.50
N GLU A 68 -12.42 -17.02 -6.17
CA GLU A 68 -13.16 -17.91 -5.28
C GLU A 68 -14.68 -17.69 -5.37
N GLU A 69 -15.13 -16.42 -5.28
CA GLU A 69 -16.55 -16.07 -5.42
C GLU A 69 -17.12 -16.49 -6.78
N MET A 70 -16.30 -16.41 -7.83
CA MET A 70 -16.66 -16.80 -9.19
C MET A 70 -16.53 -18.31 -9.46
N GLY A 71 -15.98 -19.08 -8.53
CA GLY A 71 -15.73 -20.52 -8.70
C GLY A 71 -14.58 -20.85 -9.65
N HIS A 72 -13.62 -19.93 -9.79
CA HIS A 72 -12.39 -20.13 -10.57
C HIS A 72 -11.22 -20.45 -9.64
N GLU A 73 -10.63 -21.64 -9.80
CA GLU A 73 -9.43 -22.02 -9.06
C GLU A 73 -8.20 -21.30 -9.66
N ARG A 74 -7.43 -20.60 -8.80
CA ARG A 74 -6.22 -19.84 -9.17
C ARG A 74 -5.03 -20.09 -8.22
N PRO A 75 -4.58 -21.35 -8.09
CA PRO A 75 -3.45 -21.70 -7.20
C PRO A 75 -2.13 -21.03 -7.63
N ASP A 76 -1.99 -20.71 -8.92
CA ASP A 76 -0.87 -19.94 -9.46
C ASP A 76 -0.84 -18.51 -8.90
N TRP A 77 -2.00 -17.84 -8.79
CA TRP A 77 -2.09 -16.50 -8.20
C TRP A 77 -1.77 -16.51 -6.70
N GLU A 78 -2.27 -17.50 -5.97
CA GLU A 78 -1.96 -17.70 -4.54
C GLU A 78 -0.46 -17.90 -4.30
N LEU A 79 0.18 -18.73 -5.12
CA LEU A 79 1.62 -18.99 -5.05
C LEU A 79 2.44 -17.74 -5.39
N SER A 80 2.07 -17.04 -6.46
CA SER A 80 2.67 -15.75 -6.84
C SER A 80 2.56 -14.71 -5.72
N LEU A 81 1.40 -14.60 -5.08
CA LEU A 81 1.19 -13.74 -3.91
C LEU A 81 2.10 -14.14 -2.74
N GLY A 82 2.23 -15.44 -2.45
CA GLY A 82 3.13 -15.95 -1.41
C GLY A 82 4.58 -15.52 -1.61
N HIS A 83 5.11 -15.69 -2.84
CA HIS A 83 6.45 -15.24 -3.22
C HIS A 83 6.61 -13.72 -3.13
N LEU A 84 5.65 -12.96 -3.67
CA LEU A 84 5.69 -11.50 -3.64
C LEU A 84 5.72 -10.97 -2.20
N ALA A 85 4.83 -11.47 -1.34
CA ALA A 85 4.75 -11.07 0.05
C ALA A 85 6.01 -11.47 0.83
N HIS A 86 6.60 -12.63 0.54
CA HIS A 86 7.89 -13.02 1.11
C HIS A 86 8.98 -12.00 0.77
N VAL A 87 9.14 -11.63 -0.51
CA VAL A 87 10.16 -10.65 -0.94
C VAL A 87 9.91 -9.27 -0.34
N VAL A 88 8.65 -8.83 -0.24
CA VAL A 88 8.30 -7.56 0.42
C VAL A 88 8.68 -7.56 1.90
N ARG A 89 8.49 -8.68 2.62
CA ARG A 89 8.87 -8.83 4.03
C ARG A 89 10.38 -8.88 4.23
N THR A 90 11.07 -9.78 3.51
CA THR A 90 12.50 -10.07 3.74
C THR A 90 13.43 -9.06 3.06
N ARG A 91 12.93 -8.30 2.07
CA ARG A 91 13.65 -7.25 1.33
C ARG A 91 15.07 -7.67 0.94
N PRO A 92 15.24 -8.81 0.25
CA PRO A 92 16.56 -9.29 -0.15
C PRO A 92 17.29 -8.23 -1.00
N ALA A 93 18.61 -8.17 -0.83
CA ALA A 93 19.44 -7.16 -1.48
C ALA A 93 19.24 -7.16 -3.00
N GLY A 94 18.95 -5.98 -3.57
CA GLY A 94 18.72 -5.80 -5.00
C GLY A 94 17.33 -6.23 -5.51
N ALA A 95 16.35 -6.52 -4.65
CA ALA A 95 14.97 -6.74 -5.08
C ALA A 95 14.27 -5.44 -5.51
N PHE A 96 14.48 -4.36 -4.78
CA PHE A 96 13.78 -3.09 -5.02
C PHE A 96 14.77 -1.97 -5.32
N ALA A 97 14.35 -1.04 -6.17
CA ALA A 97 15.08 0.20 -6.36
C ALA A 97 15.15 0.97 -5.02
N PRO A 98 16.28 1.66 -4.73
CA PRO A 98 16.44 2.37 -3.47
C PRO A 98 15.50 3.58 -3.42
N LYS A 99 14.38 3.39 -2.71
CA LYS A 99 13.35 4.41 -2.47
C LYS A 99 13.10 4.61 -0.97
N ASP A 100 14.12 4.36 -0.16
CA ASP A 100 14.12 4.54 1.29
C ASP A 100 13.68 5.95 1.71
N ARG A 101 14.07 6.99 0.96
CA ARG A 101 13.63 8.37 1.17
C ARG A 101 12.12 8.60 1.07
N TRP A 102 11.35 7.73 0.42
CA TRP A 102 9.92 7.92 0.18
C TRP A 102 9.09 7.20 1.24
N ALA A 103 8.09 7.88 1.81
CA ALA A 103 7.30 7.33 2.91
C ALA A 103 6.51 6.07 2.54
N MET A 104 6.14 5.94 1.27
CA MET A 104 5.40 4.77 0.78
C MET A 104 6.17 3.47 1.04
N ASP A 105 7.49 3.45 0.85
CA ASP A 105 8.32 2.27 1.13
C ASP A 105 8.32 1.89 2.62
N TRP A 106 7.96 2.83 3.49
CA TRP A 106 7.75 2.60 4.92
C TRP A 106 6.34 2.07 5.23
N TYR A 107 5.25 2.71 4.82
CA TYR A 107 3.91 2.28 5.26
C TYR A 107 3.20 1.28 4.31
N TYR A 108 3.53 1.24 3.01
CA TYR A 108 2.87 0.33 2.06
C TYR A 108 3.03 -1.16 2.38
N PRO A 109 4.19 -1.67 2.87
CA PRO A 109 4.30 -3.07 3.27
C PRO A 109 3.23 -3.51 4.29
N VAL A 110 2.79 -2.59 5.15
CA VAL A 110 1.68 -2.81 6.10
C VAL A 110 0.33 -2.58 5.43
N LEU A 111 0.15 -1.46 4.72
CA LEU A 111 -1.10 -1.16 4.00
C LEU A 111 -1.48 -2.25 2.99
N GLY A 112 -0.48 -2.84 2.34
CA GLY A 112 -0.61 -3.93 1.37
C GLY A 112 -0.85 -5.30 2.01
N GLY A 113 -0.73 -5.41 3.34
CA GLY A 113 -0.93 -6.66 4.07
C GLY A 113 0.20 -7.68 3.95
N ALA A 114 1.37 -7.29 3.45
CA ALA A 114 2.53 -8.18 3.41
C ALA A 114 3.18 -8.33 4.80
N ILE A 115 3.19 -7.24 5.59
CA ILE A 115 3.54 -7.19 7.02
C ILE A 115 2.25 -6.95 7.81
N THR A 116 1.96 -7.79 8.80
CA THR A 116 0.72 -7.74 9.61
C THR A 116 1.02 -8.00 11.08
N GLY A 117 0.00 -7.88 11.95
CA GLY A 117 0.10 -8.18 13.38
C GLY A 117 1.15 -7.32 14.11
N ASP A 118 1.79 -7.89 15.13
CA ASP A 118 2.77 -7.18 15.97
C ASP A 118 4.00 -6.68 15.18
N GLU A 119 4.36 -7.36 14.09
CA GLU A 119 5.44 -6.94 13.20
C GLU A 119 5.09 -5.61 12.51
N ALA A 120 3.81 -5.41 12.15
CA ALA A 120 3.36 -4.16 11.51
C ALA A 120 3.53 -2.96 12.45
N LEU A 121 3.20 -3.11 13.73
CA LEU A 121 3.39 -2.05 14.73
C LEU A 121 4.88 -1.71 14.90
N THR A 122 5.72 -2.74 15.00
CA THR A 122 7.18 -2.57 15.12
C THR A 122 7.77 -1.90 13.88
N HIS A 123 7.33 -2.33 12.69
CA HIS A 123 7.75 -1.79 11.41
C HIS A 123 7.35 -0.32 11.25
N LEU A 124 6.10 0.04 11.57
CA LEU A 124 5.64 1.43 11.53
C LEU A 124 6.40 2.30 12.55
N ALA A 125 6.62 1.82 13.78
CA ALA A 125 7.37 2.58 14.78
C ALA A 125 8.81 2.91 14.35
N SER A 126 9.46 2.03 13.56
CA SER A 126 10.88 2.14 13.21
C SER A 126 11.29 3.43 12.49
N ARG A 127 10.37 4.05 11.72
CA ARG A 127 10.64 5.26 10.92
C ARG A 127 9.62 6.37 11.14
N ARG A 128 8.81 6.29 12.20
CA ARG A 128 7.84 7.33 12.56
C ARG A 128 8.49 8.71 12.61
N ASN A 129 9.61 8.85 13.32
CA ASN A 129 10.28 10.14 13.53
C ASN A 129 10.86 10.73 12.24
N GLU A 130 11.05 9.90 11.21
CA GLU A 130 11.54 10.35 9.92
C GLU A 130 10.40 10.94 9.07
N PHE A 131 9.25 10.27 9.04
CA PHE A 131 8.17 10.63 8.12
C PHE A 131 7.01 11.39 8.73
N VAL A 132 6.74 11.22 10.02
CA VAL A 132 5.66 11.94 10.70
C VAL A 132 6.20 13.30 11.15
N ILE A 133 5.50 14.36 10.78
CA ILE A 133 5.76 15.70 11.29
C ILE A 133 4.97 15.84 12.58
N ASP A 134 5.66 16.10 13.69
CA ASP A 134 5.03 16.37 14.99
C ASP A 134 4.90 17.89 15.20
N GLY A 135 3.81 18.32 15.83
CA GLY A 135 3.52 19.71 16.16
C GLY A 135 2.83 19.87 17.51
N ALA A 136 2.78 21.11 18.00
CA ALA A 136 2.07 21.42 19.23
C ALA A 136 0.57 21.54 18.96
N ALA A 137 -0.26 20.77 19.67
CA ALA A 137 -1.72 20.90 19.66
C ALA A 137 -2.30 20.72 21.06
N GLY A 138 -3.10 21.69 21.52
CA GLY A 138 -3.91 21.56 22.74
C GLY A 138 -3.13 21.25 24.04
N GLY A 139 -1.84 21.61 24.14
CA GLY A 139 -1.00 21.31 25.30
C GLY A 139 -0.22 19.98 25.23
N GLY A 140 -0.27 19.27 24.09
CA GLY A 140 0.51 18.06 23.81
C GLY A 140 1.15 18.08 22.41
N VAL A 141 1.75 16.95 22.04
CA VAL A 141 2.30 16.70 20.69
C VAL A 141 1.26 15.94 19.88
N ALA A 142 0.92 16.45 18.69
CA ALA A 142 0.03 15.80 17.73
C ALA A 142 0.69 15.77 16.34
N SER A 143 0.26 14.85 15.48
CA SER A 143 0.74 14.83 14.10
C SER A 143 0.24 16.03 13.31
N LEU A 144 1.14 16.61 12.51
CA LEU A 144 0.85 17.58 11.45
C LEU A 144 0.71 16.91 10.07
N GLY A 145 0.91 15.59 10.02
CA GLY A 145 0.78 14.73 8.84
C GLY A 145 2.07 13.98 8.51
N VAL A 146 2.06 13.30 7.35
CA VAL A 146 3.13 12.46 6.85
C VAL A 146 3.82 13.12 5.67
N ARG A 147 5.15 13.13 5.70
CA ARG A 147 6.00 13.58 4.59
C ARG A 147 5.90 12.62 3.41
N CYS A 148 5.86 13.14 2.18
CA CYS A 148 6.04 12.30 0.99
C CYS A 148 7.49 11.78 0.89
N VAL A 149 8.46 12.63 1.23
CA VAL A 149 9.90 12.32 1.23
C VAL A 149 10.54 12.83 2.51
N SER A 150 11.46 12.06 3.10
CA SER A 150 12.01 12.34 4.44
C SER A 150 12.89 13.59 4.53
N ASP A 151 13.37 14.11 3.40
CA ASP A 151 14.23 15.29 3.31
C ASP A 151 13.47 16.60 3.04
N LYS A 152 12.14 16.59 3.17
CA LYS A 152 11.26 17.75 3.02
C LYS A 152 10.32 17.87 4.21
N ASP A 153 9.98 19.10 4.57
CA ASP A 153 9.10 19.40 5.70
C ASP A 153 7.67 19.74 5.27
N TRP A 154 7.21 19.18 4.14
CA TRP A 154 5.78 19.20 3.81
C TRP A 154 5.11 17.90 4.21
N ALA A 155 3.92 18.01 4.79
CA ALA A 155 3.01 16.88 4.93
C ALA A 155 1.99 16.89 3.80
N THR A 156 1.61 15.72 3.32
CA THR A 156 0.65 15.56 2.22
C THR A 156 -0.59 14.79 2.66
N ALA A 157 -1.76 15.21 2.19
CA ALA A 157 -3.03 14.63 2.64
C ALA A 157 -3.17 13.15 2.23
N ALA A 158 -2.65 12.77 1.06
CA ALA A 158 -2.71 11.40 0.56
C ALA A 158 -1.87 10.46 1.43
N GLU A 159 -0.56 10.73 1.57
CA GLU A 159 0.35 9.92 2.38
C GLU A 159 -0.10 9.86 3.84
N THR A 160 -0.63 10.97 4.37
CA THR A 160 -1.19 11.00 5.73
C THR A 160 -2.39 10.06 5.87
N SER A 161 -3.30 10.06 4.89
CA SER A 161 -4.51 9.22 4.90
C SER A 161 -4.17 7.73 4.70
N GLU A 162 -3.25 7.41 3.78
CA GLU A 162 -2.82 6.03 3.55
C GLU A 162 -2.04 5.46 4.72
N CYS A 163 -1.17 6.27 5.34
CA CYS A 163 -0.47 5.87 6.55
C CYS A 163 -1.45 5.68 7.72
N ALA A 164 -2.51 6.50 7.81
CA ALA A 164 -3.59 6.28 8.78
C ALA A 164 -4.27 4.91 8.58
N MET A 165 -4.55 4.51 7.32
CA MET A 165 -5.09 3.18 7.02
C MET A 165 -4.09 2.07 7.37
N ALA A 166 -2.79 2.26 7.14
CA ALA A 166 -1.76 1.31 7.55
C ALA A 166 -1.71 1.12 9.08
N HIS A 167 -1.79 2.20 9.86
CA HIS A 167 -1.89 2.13 11.32
C HIS A 167 -3.18 1.46 11.78
N LEU A 168 -4.31 1.71 11.11
CA LEU A 168 -5.57 1.04 11.40
C LEU A 168 -5.47 -0.48 11.19
N LEU A 169 -4.89 -0.92 10.06
CA LEU A 169 -4.64 -2.33 9.76
C LEU A 169 -3.67 -2.99 10.75
N ALA A 170 -2.71 -2.23 11.30
CA ALA A 170 -1.81 -2.71 12.35
C ALA A 170 -2.47 -2.78 13.74
N GLY A 171 -3.71 -2.29 13.89
CA GLY A 171 -4.44 -2.23 15.16
C GLY A 171 -4.21 -0.96 15.99
N ASP A 172 -3.42 0.00 15.49
CA ASP A 172 -3.17 1.30 16.14
C ASP A 172 -4.20 2.35 15.71
N ARG A 173 -5.44 2.15 16.16
CA ARG A 173 -6.55 3.06 15.85
C ARG A 173 -6.33 4.48 16.39
N ALA A 174 -5.60 4.64 17.48
CA ALA A 174 -5.35 5.94 18.08
C ALA A 174 -4.47 6.80 17.16
N MET A 175 -3.35 6.25 16.67
CA MET A 175 -2.50 6.93 15.70
C MET A 175 -3.22 7.15 14.36
N ALA A 176 -4.00 6.17 13.89
CA ALA A 176 -4.78 6.32 12.67
C ALA A 176 -5.74 7.53 12.72
N ILE A 177 -6.41 7.74 13.86
CA ILE A 177 -7.28 8.91 14.06
C ILE A 177 -6.48 10.22 14.13
N ASP A 178 -5.31 10.22 14.80
CA ASP A 178 -4.45 11.39 14.89
C ASP A 178 -3.97 11.85 13.51
N LEU A 179 -3.44 10.92 12.72
CA LEU A 179 -3.03 11.15 11.33
C LEU A 179 -4.20 11.64 10.48
N PHE A 180 -5.37 10.98 10.55
CA PHE A 180 -6.53 11.41 9.77
C PHE A 180 -6.97 12.83 10.10
N ARG A 181 -6.95 13.22 11.39
CA ARG A 181 -7.23 14.61 11.81
C ARG A 181 -6.21 15.60 11.27
N ALA A 182 -4.94 15.19 11.13
CA ALA A 182 -3.89 16.04 10.56
C ALA A 182 -4.13 16.42 9.09
N THR A 183 -5.05 15.75 8.39
CA THR A 183 -5.48 16.13 7.04
C THR A 183 -6.43 17.33 7.01
N LEU A 184 -7.11 17.64 8.13
CA LEU A 184 -8.17 18.66 8.17
C LEU A 184 -7.72 20.06 7.74
N PRO A 185 -6.52 20.56 8.10
CA PRO A 185 -6.03 21.85 7.60
C PRO A 185 -5.89 21.93 6.07
N MET A 186 -5.79 20.79 5.39
CA MET A 186 -5.67 20.72 3.92
C MET A 186 -7.03 20.78 3.21
N ARG A 187 -8.15 20.65 3.94
CA ARG A 187 -9.51 20.63 3.38
C ARG A 187 -9.96 22.03 2.94
N GLN A 188 -10.37 22.15 1.69
CA GLN A 188 -10.92 23.35 1.09
C GLN A 188 -12.42 23.51 1.37
N SER A 189 -12.94 24.73 1.19
CA SER A 189 -14.34 25.07 1.45
C SER A 189 -15.33 24.30 0.55
N ASP A 190 -14.90 23.91 -0.65
CA ASP A 190 -15.66 23.07 -1.58
C ASP A 190 -15.50 21.56 -1.33
N GLY A 191 -14.76 21.18 -0.30
CA GLY A 191 -14.54 19.79 0.11
C GLY A 191 -13.36 19.09 -0.56
N ARG A 192 -12.70 19.71 -1.55
CA ARG A 192 -11.43 19.19 -2.08
C ARG A 192 -10.33 19.26 -1.03
N TYR A 193 -9.26 18.51 -1.23
CA TYR A 193 -8.07 18.57 -0.37
C TYR A 193 -6.87 19.07 -1.16
N LEU A 194 -6.13 20.00 -0.55
CA LEU A 194 -4.79 20.37 -0.99
C LEU A 194 -3.88 19.16 -0.97
N THR A 195 -2.95 19.10 -1.92
CA THR A 195 -1.94 18.04 -1.96
C THR A 195 -1.12 18.02 -0.68
N GLY A 196 -0.62 19.17 -0.22
CA GLY A 196 0.16 19.26 1.01
C GLY A 196 0.40 20.66 1.54
N ILE A 197 0.91 20.72 2.78
CA ILE A 197 1.28 21.93 3.52
C ILE A 197 2.74 21.80 3.98
N VAL A 198 3.54 22.82 3.73
CA VAL A 198 4.91 22.97 4.24
C VAL A 198 4.87 23.52 5.67
N TYR A 199 5.60 22.90 6.59
CA TYR A 199 5.77 23.37 7.96
C TYR A 199 7.20 23.88 8.20
N PRO A 200 7.39 24.92 9.03
CA PRO A 200 6.37 25.69 9.76
C PRO A 200 5.72 26.83 8.94
N ASP A 201 6.10 27.00 7.67
CA ASP A 201 5.73 28.19 6.87
C ASP A 201 4.24 28.25 6.48
N LEU A 202 3.51 27.14 6.62
CA LEU A 202 2.07 27.01 6.31
C LEU A 202 1.72 27.40 4.87
N VAL A 203 2.63 27.15 3.93
CA VAL A 203 2.40 27.34 2.49
C VAL A 203 2.05 26.02 1.81
N THR A 204 1.29 26.08 0.71
CA THR A 204 0.83 24.89 -0.01
C THR A 204 1.90 24.38 -0.97
N PHE A 205 2.06 23.05 -1.06
CA PHE A 205 2.94 22.42 -2.04
C PHE A 205 2.38 21.09 -2.57
N PRO A 206 2.30 20.90 -3.91
CA PRO A 206 2.41 21.94 -4.94
C PRO A 206 1.37 23.06 -4.75
N THR A 207 1.67 24.26 -5.24
CA THR A 207 0.88 25.47 -4.94
C THR A 207 -0.59 25.31 -5.36
N ASP A 208 -1.47 25.38 -4.36
CA ASP A 208 -2.94 25.29 -4.45
C ASP A 208 -3.46 24.08 -5.23
N GLU A 209 -2.61 23.06 -5.39
CA GLU A 209 -2.97 21.84 -6.10
C GLU A 209 -3.95 21.02 -5.27
N CYS A 210 -5.05 20.60 -5.91
CA CYS A 210 -6.02 19.69 -5.34
C CYS A 210 -6.22 18.52 -6.32
N SER A 211 -5.46 17.44 -6.14
CA SER A 211 -5.59 16.26 -7.01
C SER A 211 -6.80 15.40 -6.62
N THR A 212 -7.39 14.72 -7.61
CA THR A 212 -8.51 13.80 -7.36
C THR A 212 -8.10 12.65 -6.45
N TYR A 213 -6.89 12.10 -6.64
CA TYR A 213 -6.38 11.01 -5.83
C TYR A 213 -6.18 11.41 -4.37
N THR A 214 -5.72 12.64 -4.10
CA THR A 214 -5.59 13.17 -2.73
C THR A 214 -6.93 13.12 -2.00
N SER A 215 -7.99 13.59 -2.65
CA SER A 215 -9.34 13.56 -2.05
C SER A 215 -9.86 12.12 -1.91
N ALA A 216 -9.55 11.23 -2.85
CA ALA A 216 -9.92 9.82 -2.79
C ALA A 216 -9.27 9.09 -1.60
N ALA A 217 -7.97 9.30 -1.35
CA ALA A 217 -7.27 8.71 -0.21
C ALA A 217 -7.91 9.12 1.13
N VAL A 218 -8.30 10.39 1.27
CA VAL A 218 -9.01 10.87 2.47
C VAL A 218 -10.37 10.21 2.62
N VAL A 219 -11.14 10.05 1.53
CA VAL A 219 -12.45 9.37 1.56
C VAL A 219 -12.30 7.91 1.98
N LEU A 220 -11.30 7.19 1.44
CA LEU A 220 -11.03 5.80 1.82
C LEU A 220 -10.63 5.68 3.30
N ALA A 221 -9.78 6.58 3.79
CA ALA A 221 -9.40 6.59 5.21
C ALA A 221 -10.60 6.89 6.12
N ALA A 222 -11.50 7.80 5.70
CA ALA A 222 -12.73 8.10 6.43
C ALA A 222 -13.68 6.89 6.48
N ASP A 223 -13.82 6.18 5.35
CA ASP A 223 -14.64 4.98 5.25
C ASP A 223 -14.10 3.86 6.14
N ALA A 224 -12.79 3.60 6.08
CA ALA A 224 -12.12 2.58 6.90
C ALA A 224 -12.18 2.89 8.39
N LEU A 225 -11.93 4.15 8.80
CA LEU A 225 -11.98 4.56 10.20
C LEU A 225 -13.41 4.55 10.75
N GLY A 226 -14.37 5.01 9.96
CA GLY A 226 -15.77 5.15 10.34
C GLY A 226 -16.60 3.87 10.21
N ASP A 227 -16.07 2.86 9.54
CA ASP A 227 -16.83 1.68 9.10
C ASP A 227 -18.12 2.08 8.37
N CYS A 228 -17.99 3.05 7.45
CA CYS A 228 -19.14 3.73 6.85
C CYS A 228 -19.80 2.91 5.73
N SER A 229 -19.11 1.91 5.18
CA SER A 229 -19.58 1.12 4.05
C SER A 229 -19.26 -0.37 4.21
N PRO A 230 -20.00 -1.27 3.54
CA PRO A 230 -19.68 -2.70 3.52
C PRO A 230 -18.30 -3.04 2.93
N ALA A 231 -17.64 -2.10 2.25
CA ALA A 231 -16.30 -2.29 1.67
C ALA A 231 -15.17 -1.72 2.54
N SER A 232 -15.49 -1.09 3.68
CA SER A 232 -14.52 -0.51 4.62
C SER A 232 -13.42 -1.49 5.02
N GLY A 233 -13.78 -2.77 5.16
CA GLY A 233 -12.89 -3.87 5.53
C GLY A 233 -11.66 -4.00 4.63
N LEU A 234 -11.72 -3.58 3.35
CA LEU A 234 -10.57 -3.59 2.45
C LEU A 234 -9.38 -2.81 3.01
N PHE A 235 -9.61 -1.73 3.78
CA PHE A 235 -8.55 -0.91 4.35
C PHE A 235 -8.59 -0.81 5.89
N ALA A 236 -9.50 -1.54 6.54
CA ALA A 236 -9.65 -1.58 7.99
C ALA A 236 -9.29 -2.94 8.59
N ASP A 237 -9.53 -4.04 7.86
CA ASP A 237 -9.33 -5.39 8.36
C ASP A 237 -9.13 -6.41 7.23
N HIS A 238 -7.88 -6.81 7.05
CA HIS A 238 -7.49 -7.78 6.04
C HIS A 238 -7.92 -9.23 6.31
N ARG A 239 -8.54 -9.56 7.45
CA ARG A 239 -9.01 -10.93 7.74
C ARG A 239 -10.16 -11.39 6.84
N GLY A 240 -10.84 -10.46 6.17
CA GLY A 240 -11.87 -10.76 5.17
C GLY A 240 -11.31 -11.12 3.79
N LEU A 241 -9.99 -11.07 3.60
CA LEU A 241 -9.31 -11.43 2.36
C LEU A 241 -8.53 -12.73 2.55
N PRO A 242 -8.33 -13.54 1.49
CA PRO A 242 -7.54 -14.76 1.53
C PRO A 242 -6.19 -14.58 2.22
N ASP A 243 -5.77 -15.58 2.99
CA ASP A 243 -4.49 -15.58 3.68
C ASP A 243 -3.34 -15.69 2.68
N VAL A 244 -2.23 -15.04 3.00
CA VAL A 244 -1.00 -15.17 2.22
C VAL A 244 -0.32 -16.48 2.61
N ILE A 245 -0.19 -17.41 1.67
CA ILE A 245 0.50 -18.67 1.93
C ILE A 245 1.98 -18.44 2.28
N LEU A 246 2.50 -19.23 3.21
CA LEU A 246 3.93 -19.23 3.52
C LEU A 246 4.68 -20.03 2.46
N VAL A 247 5.57 -19.36 1.74
CA VAL A 247 6.53 -20.00 0.84
C VAL A 247 7.86 -20.16 1.55
N GLU A 248 8.46 -21.35 1.46
CA GLU A 248 9.84 -21.59 1.86
C GLU A 248 10.79 -20.93 0.86
N GLU A 249 12.01 -20.59 1.30
CA GLU A 249 13.03 -20.03 0.41
C GLU A 249 13.27 -21.00 -0.77
N PRO A 250 13.34 -20.51 -2.03
CA PRO A 250 13.87 -21.31 -3.10
C PRO A 250 15.29 -21.72 -2.71
N PHE A 251 15.57 -23.01 -2.62
CA PHE A 251 16.94 -23.52 -2.50
C PHE A 251 17.78 -22.88 -3.60
N LEU A 252 18.57 -21.87 -3.26
CA LEU A 252 19.67 -21.41 -4.10
C LEU A 252 20.56 -22.64 -4.26
N ARG A 253 20.46 -23.33 -5.40
CA ARG A 253 21.45 -24.34 -5.77
C ARG A 253 22.79 -23.65 -5.70
N ALA A 254 23.61 -24.05 -4.72
CA ALA A 254 24.99 -23.66 -4.65
C ALA A 254 25.59 -23.87 -6.05
N GLN A 255 26.17 -22.82 -6.62
CA GLN A 255 26.97 -22.94 -7.83
C GLN A 255 28.01 -24.03 -7.55
N VAL A 256 27.87 -25.16 -8.25
CA VAL A 256 28.91 -26.18 -8.28
C VAL A 256 30.13 -25.48 -8.88
N PRO A 257 31.28 -25.44 -8.19
CA PRO A 257 32.49 -24.93 -8.81
C PRO A 257 32.76 -25.77 -10.06
N GLU A 258 32.89 -25.14 -11.22
CA GLU A 258 33.53 -25.79 -12.36
C GLU A 258 34.93 -26.21 -11.88
N ASN A 259 35.14 -27.53 -11.76
CA ASN A 259 36.46 -28.08 -11.54
C ASN A 259 37.23 -28.01 -12.86
N ASP A 260 38.40 -27.38 -12.81
CA ASP A 260 39.52 -27.53 -13.76
C ASP A 260 39.96 -29.01 -13.89
#